data_AF-A0A4P7NMW0-F1
#
_entry.id   AF-A0A4P7NMW0-F1
#
_cell.length_a   1.000
_cell.length_b   1.000
_cell.length_c   1.000
_cell.angle_alpha   90.00
_cell.angle_beta   90.00
_cell.angle_gamma   90.00
#
_symmetry.space_group_name_H-M   'P 1'
#
loop_
_entity.id
_entity.type
_entity.pdbx_description
1 polymer ?
#
loop_
_entity_poly.entity_id
_entity_poly.type
_entity_poly.pdbx_seq_one_letter_code
_entity_poly.pdbx_strand_id
1 'polypeptide(L)'
;MRFSAITVISLATACVQASSGFTSSCLLSRDITTLSGFTLTSQCKDAGGRFQERATTLDITNCFHAINGQVSCGPGGISGCKCSLNPGGVGFMNCNCPDNSGKQKANSVDLNQCIGNDNGKLVC
;
A
#
# COMPACT_ATOMS: atom_id res chain seq x y z
N MET A 1 0.01 11.42 -52.57
CA MET A 1 -0.82 11.27 -51.36
C MET A 1 0.15 11.09 -50.20
N ARG A 2 0.35 12.11 -49.36
CA ARG A 2 1.29 12.08 -48.23
C ARG A 2 0.50 11.70 -46.98
N PHE A 3 0.78 10.53 -46.41
CA PHE A 3 0.15 10.07 -45.17
C PHE A 3 0.91 10.69 -44.00
N SER A 4 0.27 11.66 -43.32
CA SER A 4 0.76 12.18 -42.04
C SER A 4 0.47 11.15 -40.95
N ALA A 5 1.51 10.52 -40.44
CA ALA A 5 1.41 9.62 -39.30
C ALA A 5 1.21 10.44 -38.02
N ILE A 6 0.04 10.30 -37.39
CA ILE A 6 -0.27 10.87 -36.09
C ILE A 6 0.34 9.93 -35.03
N THR A 7 1.42 10.35 -34.40
CA THR A 7 2.04 9.62 -33.29
C THR A 7 1.25 9.88 -32.01
N VAL A 8 0.46 8.91 -31.58
CA VAL A 8 -0.23 8.94 -30.29
C VAL A 8 0.78 8.59 -29.20
N ILE A 9 1.17 9.58 -28.40
CA ILE A 9 2.00 9.37 -27.20
C ILE A 9 1.08 8.89 -26.09
N SER A 10 0.97 7.58 -25.92
CA SER A 10 0.27 6.98 -24.78
C SER A 10 1.13 7.21 -23.52
N LEU A 11 0.70 8.12 -22.64
CA LEU A 11 1.23 8.20 -21.28
C LEU A 11 0.84 6.91 -20.56
N ALA A 12 1.78 5.99 -20.45
CA ALA A 12 1.63 4.85 -19.56
C ALA A 12 1.68 5.37 -18.13
N THR A 13 0.52 5.56 -17.50
CA THR A 13 0.40 5.54 -16.05
C THR A 13 0.90 4.16 -15.62
N ALA A 14 2.13 4.12 -15.09
CA ALA A 14 2.64 2.95 -14.40
C ALA A 14 1.75 2.76 -13.18
N CYS A 15 0.71 1.94 -13.31
CA CYS A 15 0.12 1.26 -12.17
C CYS A 15 1.27 0.41 -11.64
N VAL A 16 1.96 0.87 -10.60
CA VAL A 16 2.86 0.02 -9.83
C VAL A 16 1.95 -1.05 -9.24
N GLN A 17 1.82 -2.15 -9.98
CA GLN A 17 1.17 -3.34 -9.45
C GLN A 17 2.20 -3.91 -8.48
N ALA A 18 1.88 -3.92 -7.19
CA ALA A 18 2.63 -4.66 -6.19
C ALA A 18 2.69 -6.13 -6.66
N SER A 19 3.74 -6.48 -7.42
CA SER A 19 3.82 -7.69 -8.24
C SER A 19 3.78 -8.99 -7.42
N SER A 20 3.91 -8.86 -6.11
CA SER A 20 3.44 -9.80 -5.12
C SER A 20 3.41 -9.00 -3.84
N GLY A 21 2.25 -8.85 -3.21
CA GLY A 21 2.16 -8.05 -1.99
C GLY A 21 3.24 -8.40 -0.97
N PHE A 22 3.64 -7.40 -0.17
CA PHE A 22 4.83 -7.47 0.67
C PHE A 22 4.85 -8.69 1.62
N THR A 23 3.69 -9.25 1.98
CA THR A 23 3.65 -10.36 2.93
C THR A 23 4.33 -11.64 2.48
N SER A 24 4.57 -11.82 1.18
CA SER A 24 5.28 -12.98 0.62
C SER A 24 6.79 -12.96 0.89
N SER A 25 7.35 -11.76 1.09
CA SER A 25 8.80 -11.53 1.11
C SER A 25 9.25 -10.68 2.30
N CYS A 26 8.34 -10.29 3.19
CA CYS A 26 8.64 -9.61 4.44
C CYS A 26 8.25 -10.45 5.66
N LEU A 27 8.88 -10.18 6.80
CA LEU A 27 8.57 -10.84 8.06
C LEU A 27 7.20 -10.43 8.57
N LEU A 28 6.44 -11.42 9.07
CA LEU A 28 5.05 -11.24 9.47
C LEU A 28 4.83 -11.24 10.99
N SER A 29 5.90 -11.24 11.77
CA SER A 29 5.84 -11.19 13.23
C SER A 29 5.35 -9.83 13.71
N ARG A 30 4.49 -9.80 14.74
CA ARG A 30 3.97 -8.55 15.31
C ARG A 30 5.04 -7.64 15.92
N ASP A 31 6.16 -8.22 16.34
CA ASP A 31 7.30 -7.48 16.89
C ASP A 31 8.10 -6.76 15.80
N ILE A 32 7.90 -7.13 14.53
CA ILE A 32 8.68 -6.63 13.38
C ILE A 32 7.77 -5.82 12.46
N THR A 33 6.62 -6.37 12.08
CA THR A 33 5.62 -5.71 11.25
C THR A 33 4.64 -4.94 12.11
N THR A 34 4.83 -3.63 12.16
CA THR A 34 4.04 -2.71 12.98
C THR A 34 3.48 -1.58 12.14
N LEU A 35 2.32 -1.07 12.54
CA LEU A 35 1.73 0.14 11.98
C LEU A 35 1.57 1.14 13.11
N SER A 36 2.40 2.18 13.10
CA SER A 36 2.31 3.29 14.04
C SER A 36 1.83 4.53 13.30
N GLY A 37 0.62 5.00 13.64
CA GLY A 37 -0.10 5.99 12.84
C GLY A 37 -0.38 5.43 11.43
N PHE A 38 0.32 5.95 10.43
CA PHE A 38 0.29 5.46 9.05
C PHE A 38 1.68 5.03 8.54
N THR A 39 2.64 4.84 9.44
CA THR A 39 3.95 4.32 9.07
C THR A 39 3.96 2.81 9.29
N LEU A 40 3.97 2.06 8.19
CA LEU A 40 4.21 0.62 8.19
C LEU A 40 5.71 0.38 8.30
N THR A 41 6.12 -0.39 9.29
CA THR A 41 7.50 -0.86 9.46
C THR A 41 7.52 -2.36 9.26
N SER A 42 8.50 -2.89 8.52
CA SER A 42 8.71 -4.34 8.36
C SER A 42 10.15 -4.64 7.94
N GLN A 43 10.54 -5.91 7.96
CA GLN A 43 11.84 -6.37 7.45
C GLN A 43 11.60 -7.26 6.24
N CYS A 44 12.19 -6.89 5.10
CA CYS A 44 11.90 -7.49 3.81
C CYS A 44 13.14 -8.12 3.18
N LYS A 45 12.93 -9.13 2.32
CA LYS A 45 13.98 -9.77 1.54
C LYS A 45 14.43 -8.88 0.39
N ASP A 46 15.73 -8.81 0.14
CA ASP A 46 16.29 -8.26 -1.09
C ASP A 46 16.12 -9.20 -2.29
N ALA A 47 16.59 -8.76 -3.46
CA ALA A 47 16.62 -9.53 -4.69
C ALA A 47 17.47 -10.82 -4.57
N GLY A 48 18.38 -10.89 -3.59
CA GLY A 48 19.14 -12.10 -3.25
C GLY A 48 18.41 -13.04 -2.28
N GLY A 49 17.19 -12.70 -1.86
CA GLY A 49 16.38 -13.47 -0.94
C GLY A 49 16.77 -13.32 0.54
N ARG A 50 17.67 -12.39 0.87
CA ARG A 50 18.15 -12.16 2.25
C ARG A 50 17.36 -11.05 2.90
N PHE A 51 16.97 -11.25 4.16
CA PHE A 51 16.36 -10.18 4.94
C PHE A 51 17.38 -9.08 5.19
N GLN A 52 16.96 -7.83 4.96
CA GLN A 52 17.78 -6.66 5.29
C GLN A 52 18.00 -6.55 6.80
N GLU A 53 19.21 -6.22 7.25
CA GLU A 53 19.50 -6.08 8.69
C GLU A 53 18.64 -5.01 9.36
N ARG A 54 18.28 -3.96 8.61
CA ARG A 54 17.40 -2.88 9.07
C ARG A 54 15.98 -3.06 8.55
N ALA A 55 15.01 -2.75 9.39
CA ALA A 55 13.63 -2.65 8.97
C ALA A 55 13.46 -1.48 7.98
N THR A 56 12.63 -1.68 6.97
CA THR A 56 12.16 -0.65 6.05
C THR A 56 10.86 -0.06 6.58
N THR A 57 10.66 1.23 6.34
CA THR A 57 9.44 1.94 6.69
C THR A 57 8.75 2.48 5.44
N LEU A 58 7.43 2.60 5.48
CA LEU A 58 6.62 3.17 4.41
C LEU A 58 5.47 3.97 5.02
N ASP A 59 5.31 5.21 4.60
CA ASP A 59 4.11 5.99 4.88
C ASP A 59 2.99 5.54 3.93
N ILE A 60 2.02 4.80 4.47
CA ILE A 60 0.95 4.21 3.68
C ILE A 60 -0.12 5.24 3.27
N THR A 61 -0.07 6.48 3.76
CA THR A 61 -0.99 7.52 3.30
C THR A 61 -0.85 7.83 1.80
N ASN A 62 0.30 7.51 1.21
CA ASN A 62 0.54 7.66 -0.22
C ASN A 62 0.16 6.41 -1.04
N CYS A 63 -0.11 5.29 -0.38
CA CYS A 63 -0.51 4.04 -1.05
C CYS A 63 -2.03 3.89 -1.16
N PHE A 64 -2.77 4.63 -0.33
CA PHE A 64 -4.21 4.53 -0.24
C PHE A 64 -4.88 5.90 -0.32
N HIS A 65 -6.09 5.90 -0.84
CA HIS A 65 -7.01 7.02 -0.78
C HIS A 65 -8.36 6.55 -0.26
N ALA A 66 -9.13 7.48 0.31
CA ALA A 66 -10.51 7.23 0.73
C ALA A 66 -11.48 8.15 -0.02
N ILE A 67 -12.44 7.56 -0.74
CA ILE A 67 -13.52 8.30 -1.41
C ILE A 67 -14.85 7.85 -0.81
N ASN A 68 -15.63 8.80 -0.28
CA ASN A 68 -16.92 8.54 0.37
C ASN A 68 -16.86 7.40 1.41
N GLY A 69 -15.81 7.42 2.24
CA GLY A 69 -15.56 6.43 3.29
C GLY A 69 -15.09 5.06 2.81
N GLN A 70 -14.82 4.87 1.50
CA GLN A 70 -14.30 3.63 0.94
C GLN A 70 -12.82 3.75 0.61
N VAL A 71 -12.00 2.82 1.09
CA VAL A 71 -10.54 2.82 0.88
C VAL A 71 -10.15 2.03 -0.37
N SER A 72 -9.19 2.53 -1.15
CA SER A 72 -8.67 1.88 -2.35
C SER A 72 -7.20 2.23 -2.59
N CYS A 73 -6.51 1.46 -3.44
CA CYS A 73 -5.12 1.72 -3.81
C CYS A 73 -4.99 3.01 -4.61
N GLY A 74 -3.97 3.78 -4.32
CA GLY A 74 -3.58 4.95 -5.07
C GLY A 74 -3.30 6.13 -4.16
N PRO A 75 -2.53 7.11 -4.65
CA PRO A 75 -2.20 8.30 -3.87
C PRO A 75 -3.47 9.14 -3.63
N GLY A 76 -3.64 9.64 -2.42
CA GLY A 76 -4.76 10.52 -2.09
C GLY A 76 -5.02 10.69 -0.60
N GLY A 77 -4.34 9.91 0.24
CA GLY A 77 -4.39 10.10 1.69
C GLY A 77 -5.56 9.38 2.34
N ILE A 78 -5.26 8.80 3.49
CA ILE A 78 -6.24 8.21 4.42
C ILE A 78 -6.11 8.81 5.82
N SER A 79 -5.49 9.99 5.95
CA SER A 79 -5.21 10.65 7.24
C SER A 79 -6.47 11.01 8.04
N GLY A 80 -7.62 11.20 7.36
CA GLY A 80 -8.93 11.38 7.99
C GLY A 80 -9.55 10.08 8.51
N CYS A 81 -8.96 8.92 8.20
CA CYS A 81 -9.42 7.62 8.67
C CYS A 81 -8.70 7.20 9.96
N LYS A 82 -9.30 6.27 10.70
CA LYS A 82 -8.66 5.58 11.81
C LYS A 82 -8.33 4.17 11.36
N CYS A 83 -7.04 3.88 11.16
CA CYS A 83 -6.57 2.59 10.66
C CYS A 83 -5.69 1.88 11.70
N SER A 84 -5.81 0.56 11.76
CA SER A 84 -4.98 -0.32 12.57
C SER A 84 -4.76 -1.65 11.87
N LEU A 85 -3.61 -2.28 12.07
CA LEU A 85 -3.39 -3.65 11.59
C LEU A 85 -4.42 -4.60 12.19
N ASN A 86 -4.88 -5.55 11.37
CA ASN A 86 -5.86 -6.53 11.80
C ASN A 86 -5.25 -7.44 12.89
N PRO A 87 -5.89 -7.59 14.06
CA PRO A 87 -5.46 -8.54 15.08
C PRO A 87 -5.57 -10.01 14.64
N GLY A 88 -6.17 -10.32 13.50
CA GLY A 88 -6.20 -11.67 12.92
C GLY A 88 -5.02 -12.00 12.01
N GLY A 89 -4.18 -11.02 11.63
CA GLY A 89 -3.04 -11.28 10.75
C GLY A 89 -2.44 -10.00 10.16
N VAL A 90 -1.12 -10.00 10.01
CA VAL A 90 -0.40 -8.99 9.25
C VAL A 90 -0.67 -9.16 7.76
N GLY A 91 -0.83 -8.06 7.03
CA GLY A 91 -1.27 -8.05 5.64
C GLY A 91 -2.69 -7.51 5.45
N PHE A 92 -3.49 -7.43 6.51
CA PHE A 92 -4.77 -6.72 6.48
C PHE A 92 -4.74 -5.55 7.47
N MET A 93 -5.35 -4.44 7.09
CA MET A 93 -5.66 -3.35 8.01
C MET A 93 -7.15 -3.11 8.06
N ASN A 94 -7.64 -2.76 9.24
CA ASN A 94 -9.01 -2.31 9.43
C ASN A 94 -9.00 -0.79 9.54
N CYS A 95 -9.73 -0.13 8.64
CA CYS A 95 -9.83 1.33 8.56
C CYS A 95 -11.27 1.77 8.76
N ASN A 96 -11.48 2.78 9.61
CA ASN A 96 -12.75 3.45 9.75
C ASN A 96 -12.63 4.86 9.16
N CYS A 97 -13.34 5.13 8.07
CA CYS A 97 -13.25 6.39 7.35
C CYS A 97 -14.62 7.09 7.34
N PRO A 98 -14.69 8.42 7.55
CA PRO A 98 -15.94 9.16 7.37
C PRO A 98 -16.37 9.14 5.89
N ASP A 99 -17.65 8.92 5.65
CA ASP A 99 -18.31 9.17 4.36
C ASP A 99 -18.64 10.67 4.19
N ASN A 100 -19.24 11.02 3.05
CA ASN A 100 -19.59 12.41 2.75
C ASN A 100 -20.67 13.00 3.70
N SER A 101 -21.33 12.15 4.49
CA SER A 101 -22.29 12.54 5.53
C SER A 101 -21.65 12.56 6.93
N GLY A 102 -20.35 12.32 7.05
CA GLY A 102 -19.61 12.23 8.30
C GLY A 102 -19.80 10.90 9.05
N LYS A 103 -20.56 9.95 8.50
CA LYS A 103 -20.76 8.64 9.11
C LYS A 103 -19.54 7.77 8.88
N GLN A 104 -19.15 6.99 9.88
CA GLN A 104 -17.98 6.13 9.78
C GLN A 104 -18.31 4.86 8.99
N LYS A 105 -17.49 4.54 8.00
CA LYS A 105 -17.53 3.29 7.24
C LYS A 105 -16.30 2.45 7.56
N ALA A 106 -16.56 1.21 7.97
CA ALA A 106 -15.52 0.22 8.21
C ALA A 106 -15.05 -0.40 6.88
N ASN A 107 -13.74 -0.52 6.72
CA ASN A 107 -13.07 -1.10 5.57
C ASN A 107 -12.06 -2.13 6.08
N SER A 108 -12.13 -3.35 5.57
CA SER A 108 -11.04 -4.31 5.67
C SER A 108 -10.23 -4.21 4.40
N VAL A 109 -8.98 -3.78 4.51
CA VAL A 109 -8.10 -3.50 3.37
C VAL A 109 -6.97 -4.51 3.38
N ASP A 110 -6.86 -5.26 2.29
CA ASP A 110 -5.69 -6.09 2.03
C ASP A 110 -4.52 -5.21 1.60
N LEU A 111 -3.52 -5.10 2.46
CA LEU A 111 -2.31 -4.31 2.21
C LEU A 111 -1.51 -4.86 1.03
N ASN A 112 -1.62 -6.15 0.73
CA ASN A 112 -0.91 -6.75 -0.42
C ASN A 112 -1.39 -6.22 -1.77
N GLN A 113 -2.59 -5.63 -1.83
CA GLN A 113 -3.11 -5.04 -3.07
C GLN A 113 -2.35 -3.79 -3.48
N CYS A 114 -1.80 -3.04 -2.51
CA CYS A 114 -1.21 -1.73 -2.75
C CYS A 114 0.20 -1.57 -2.18
N ILE A 115 0.72 -2.56 -1.43
CA ILE A 115 2.04 -2.52 -0.83
C ILE A 115 2.83 -3.73 -1.30
N GLY A 116 3.97 -3.46 -1.93
CA GLY A 116 4.95 -4.44 -2.38
C GLY A 116 6.27 -4.34 -1.62
N ASN A 117 7.19 -5.22 -2.01
CA ASN A 117 8.59 -5.18 -1.62
C ASN A 117 9.45 -5.05 -2.88
N ASP A 118 10.19 -3.95 -2.98
CA ASP A 118 11.19 -3.70 -4.01
C ASP A 118 12.59 -3.82 -3.41
N ASN A 119 13.25 -4.96 -3.63
CA ASN A 119 14.63 -5.22 -3.21
C ASN A 119 14.92 -4.88 -1.73
N GLY A 120 14.01 -5.31 -0.83
CA GLY A 120 14.13 -5.09 0.61
C GLY A 120 13.48 -3.80 1.11
N LYS A 121 12.88 -3.00 0.24
CA LYS A 121 12.19 -1.75 0.57
C LYS A 121 10.69 -1.90 0.36
N LEU A 122 9.90 -1.45 1.34
CA LEU A 122 8.46 -1.36 1.17
C LEU A 122 8.12 -0.24 0.19
N VAL A 123 7.23 -0.54 -0.76
CA VAL A 123 6.76 0.40 -1.77
C VAL A 123 5.25 0.31 -1.92
N CYS A 124 4.63 1.39 -2.37
CA CYS A 124 3.40 1.29 -3.15
C CYS A 124 3.82 1.04 -4.61
#